data_AF-A0A3B6LU37-F1
#
_entry.id   AF-A0A3B6LU37-F1
#
_cell.length_a   1.000
_cell.length_b   1.000
_cell.length_c   1.000
_cell.angle_alpha   90.00
_cell.angle_beta   90.00
_cell.angle_gamma   90.00
#
_symmetry.space_group_name_H-M   'P 1'
#
loop_
_entity.id
_entity.type
_entity.pdbx_description
1 polymer ?
#
loop_
_entity_poly.entity_id
_entity_poly.type
_entity_poly.pdbx_seq_one_letter_code
_entity_poly.pdbx_strand_id
1 'polypeptide(L)'
;MWRTVGCVFGTDRCPNDLWQYFAWCYCYLPDEERFYTFGLAALCWAMWNCRNKKIFELKELRSPFDVVYSACGYISYWAGLLSAEDWEAMERGVKMLRMNASNMMRICAAPGDATRNG
;
A
#
# COMPACT_ATOMS: atom_id res chain seq x y z
N MET A 1 -9.73 0.48 2.28
CA MET A 1 -8.69 -0.37 1.67
C MET A 1 -8.04 0.38 0.50
N TRP A 2 -8.65 0.48 -0.68
CA TRP A 2 -8.12 1.31 -1.78
C TRP A 2 -7.90 2.79 -1.40
N ARG A 3 -8.79 3.35 -0.58
CA ARG A 3 -8.65 4.73 -0.07
C ARG A 3 -7.37 4.91 0.75
N THR A 4 -7.02 3.91 1.55
CA THR A 4 -5.80 3.90 2.38
C THR A 4 -4.56 3.76 1.53
N VAL A 5 -4.62 2.94 0.47
CA VAL A 5 -3.55 2.85 -0.53
C VAL A 5 -3.36 4.20 -1.20
N GLY A 6 -4.45 4.85 -1.63
CA GLY A 6 -4.42 6.21 -2.18
C GLY A 6 -3.75 7.22 -1.24
N CYS A 7 -4.12 7.23 0.05
CA CYS A 7 -3.50 8.13 1.03
C CYS A 7 -1.97 7.89 1.18
N VAL A 8 -1.49 6.65 1.08
CA VAL A 8 -0.05 6.34 1.12
C VAL A 8 0.70 6.89 -0.10
N PHE A 9 0.03 6.97 -1.25
CA PHE A 9 0.53 7.61 -2.46
C PHE A 9 0.23 9.13 -2.52
N GLY A 10 -0.41 9.72 -1.50
CA GLY A 10 -0.74 11.14 -1.45
C GLY A 10 -1.94 11.57 -2.32
N THR A 11 -2.84 10.65 -2.67
CA THR A 11 -4.04 10.91 -3.48
C THR A 11 -5.33 10.55 -2.75
N ASP A 12 -6.32 11.45 -2.80
CA ASP A 12 -7.68 11.22 -2.24
C ASP A 12 -8.62 10.48 -3.19
N ARG A 13 -8.22 10.30 -4.45
CA ARG A 13 -9.00 9.51 -5.40
C ARG A 13 -8.89 8.03 -5.02
N CYS A 14 -9.88 7.21 -5.32
CA CYS A 14 -9.82 5.75 -5.19
C CYS A 14 -9.80 5.19 -6.62
N PRO A 15 -8.94 4.22 -6.99
CA PRO A 15 -9.02 3.63 -8.31
C PRO A 15 -10.32 2.82 -8.40
N ASN A 16 -11.19 3.18 -9.33
CA ASN A 16 -12.40 2.39 -9.61
C ASN A 16 -12.16 1.29 -10.64
N ASP A 17 -11.02 1.33 -11.34
CA ASP A 17 -10.61 0.37 -12.35
C ASP A 17 -9.07 0.23 -12.37
N LEU A 18 -8.60 -0.76 -13.14
CA LEU A 18 -7.17 -1.03 -13.32
C LEU A 18 -6.44 0.13 -14.00
N TRP A 19 -7.10 0.84 -14.91
CA TRP A 19 -6.50 1.96 -15.64
C TRP A 19 -6.12 3.11 -14.70
N GLN A 20 -6.99 3.43 -13.74
CA GLN A 20 -6.72 4.44 -12.71
C GLN A 20 -5.54 4.04 -11.81
N TYR A 21 -5.38 2.74 -11.53
CA TYR A 21 -4.20 2.26 -10.80
C TYR A 21 -2.92 2.46 -11.63
N PHE A 22 -2.91 2.05 -12.89
CA PHE A 22 -1.73 2.23 -13.75
C PHE A 22 -1.42 3.71 -13.99
N ALA A 23 -2.43 4.56 -14.13
CA ALA A 23 -2.24 6.01 -14.22
C ALA A 23 -1.60 6.59 -12.96
N TRP A 24 -1.97 6.11 -11.76
CA TRP A 24 -1.29 6.52 -10.53
C TRP A 24 0.15 6.06 -10.49
N CYS A 25 0.41 4.79 -10.81
CA CYS A 25 1.77 4.28 -10.88
C CYS A 25 2.62 5.13 -11.83
N TYR A 26 2.10 5.47 -13.01
CA TYR A 26 2.78 6.34 -13.96
C TYR A 26 3.06 7.75 -13.39
N CYS A 27 2.14 8.33 -12.64
CA CYS A 27 2.32 9.66 -12.05
C CYS A 27 3.29 9.68 -10.86
N TYR A 28 3.29 8.63 -10.02
CA TYR A 28 4.00 8.63 -8.73
C TYR A 28 5.26 7.77 -8.71
N LEU A 29 5.41 6.86 -9.68
CA LEU A 29 6.53 5.94 -9.81
C LEU A 29 7.06 5.97 -11.26
N PRO A 30 7.42 7.15 -11.81
CA PRO A 30 7.91 7.24 -13.19
C PRO A 30 9.12 6.32 -13.38
N ASP A 31 9.23 5.75 -14.59
CA ASP A 31 10.30 4.84 -15.02
C ASP A 31 10.31 3.43 -14.40
N GLU A 32 9.33 3.07 -13.56
CA GLU A 32 9.23 1.75 -12.92
C GLU A 32 8.08 0.87 -13.47
N GLU A 33 7.73 1.06 -14.74
CA GLU A 33 6.57 0.40 -15.38
C GLU A 33 6.59 -1.13 -15.27
N ARG A 34 7.79 -1.72 -15.37
CA ARG A 34 8.01 -3.17 -15.21
C ARG A 34 7.52 -3.72 -13.86
N PHE A 35 7.39 -2.88 -12.83
CA PHE A 35 6.97 -3.27 -11.50
C PHE A 35 5.49 -2.98 -11.20
N TYR A 36 4.76 -2.27 -12.07
CA TYR A 36 3.37 -1.90 -11.78
C TYR A 36 2.46 -3.12 -11.61
N THR A 37 2.55 -4.07 -12.54
CA THR A 37 1.77 -5.31 -12.46
C THR A 37 2.16 -6.16 -11.26
N PHE A 38 3.45 -6.16 -10.91
CA PHE A 38 3.96 -6.89 -9.74
C PHE A 38 3.42 -6.31 -8.43
N GLY A 39 3.46 -4.98 -8.28
CA GLY A 39 2.88 -4.27 -7.14
C GLY A 39 1.37 -4.46 -7.05
N LEU A 40 0.67 -4.42 -8.18
CA LEU A 40 -0.77 -4.68 -8.25
C LEU A 40 -1.11 -6.10 -7.79
N ALA A 41 -0.37 -7.10 -8.26
CA ALA A 41 -0.58 -8.48 -7.87
C ALA A 41 -0.39 -8.66 -6.36
N ALA A 42 0.64 -8.05 -5.78
CA ALA A 42 0.90 -8.13 -4.35
C ALA A 42 -0.21 -7.44 -3.52
N LEU A 43 -0.72 -6.31 -4.01
CA LEU A 43 -1.82 -5.60 -3.36
C LEU A 43 -3.13 -6.40 -3.46
N CYS A 44 -3.47 -6.93 -4.64
CA CYS A 44 -4.59 -7.83 -4.85
C CYS A 44 -4.53 -9.04 -3.91
N TRP A 45 -3.35 -9.65 -3.80
CA TRP A 45 -3.10 -10.78 -2.92
C TRP A 45 -3.29 -10.42 -1.44
N ALA A 46 -2.77 -9.27 -1.00
CA ALA A 46 -2.98 -8.76 0.36
C ALA A 46 -4.46 -8.50 0.68
N MET A 47 -5.19 -7.88 -0.25
CA MET A 47 -6.62 -7.62 -0.07
C MET A 47 -7.44 -8.91 0.00
N TRP A 48 -7.15 -9.88 -0.89
CA TRP A 48 -7.78 -11.19 -0.87
C TRP A 48 -7.56 -11.92 0.45
N ASN A 49 -6.31 -12.00 0.92
CA ASN A 49 -5.97 -12.63 2.19
C ASN A 49 -6.62 -11.93 3.38
N CYS A 50 -6.70 -10.59 3.39
CA CYS A 50 -7.41 -9.85 4.43
C CYS A 50 -8.91 -10.18 4.47
N ARG A 51 -9.56 -10.28 3.31
CA ARG A 51 -10.98 -10.67 3.22
C ARG A 51 -11.18 -12.11 3.70
N ASN A 52 -10.32 -13.03 3.28
CA ASN A 52 -10.40 -14.43 3.69
C ASN A 52 -10.18 -14.59 5.20
N LYS A 53 -9.20 -13.90 5.79
CA LYS A 53 -8.99 -13.91 7.25
C LYS A 53 -10.22 -13.39 8.01
N LYS A 54 -10.87 -12.34 7.50
CA LYS A 54 -12.11 -11.84 8.12
C LYS A 54 -13.25 -12.86 8.04
N ILE A 55 -13.41 -13.52 6.90
CA ILE A 55 -14.52 -14.46 6.65
C ILE A 55 -14.30 -15.80 7.38
N PHE A 56 -13.10 -16.36 7.29
CA PHE A 56 -12.79 -17.71 7.77
C PHE A 56 -12.19 -17.76 9.17
N GLU A 57 -11.36 -16.78 9.54
CA GLU A 57 -10.71 -16.74 10.86
C GLU A 57 -11.38 -15.77 11.83
N LEU A 58 -12.42 -15.04 11.40
CA LEU A 58 -13.09 -13.98 12.16
C LEU A 58 -12.11 -12.93 12.72
N LYS A 59 -10.93 -12.79 12.09
CA LYS A 59 -9.93 -11.80 12.48
C LYS A 59 -10.21 -10.49 11.76
N GLU A 60 -10.61 -9.49 12.53
CA GLU A 60 -10.75 -8.13 12.02
C GLU A 60 -9.38 -7.49 11.78
N LEU A 61 -9.31 -6.63 10.75
CA LEU A 61 -8.15 -5.78 10.54
C LEU A 61 -8.10 -4.74 11.66
N ARG A 62 -6.95 -4.63 12.32
CA ARG A 62 -6.76 -3.65 13.39
C ARG A 62 -6.61 -2.25 12.82
N SER A 63 -6.03 -2.17 11.62
CA SER A 63 -5.82 -0.92 10.92
C SER A 63 -5.97 -1.11 9.41
N PRO A 64 -6.53 -0.12 8.68
CA PRO A 64 -6.56 -0.19 7.24
C PRO A 64 -5.15 -0.22 6.60
N PHE A 65 -4.12 0.20 7.33
CA PHE A 65 -2.72 0.12 6.94
C PHE A 65 -2.13 -1.29 7.01
N ASP A 66 -2.77 -2.23 7.74
CA ASP A 66 -2.32 -3.63 7.82
C ASP A 66 -2.24 -4.27 6.42
N VAL A 67 -3.13 -3.86 5.52
CA VAL A 67 -3.15 -4.29 4.11
C VAL A 67 -1.90 -3.79 3.38
N VAL A 68 -1.46 -2.55 3.64
CA VAL A 68 -0.27 -1.96 3.03
C VAL A 68 0.99 -2.67 3.54
N TYR A 69 1.08 -2.95 4.84
CA TYR A 69 2.18 -3.74 5.39
C TYR A 69 2.21 -5.17 4.85
N SER A 70 1.05 -5.80 4.71
CA SER A 70 0.95 -7.13 4.11
C SER A 70 1.38 -7.12 2.64
N ALA A 71 0.95 -6.12 1.86
CA ALA A 71 1.39 -5.95 0.47
C ALA A 71 2.91 -5.75 0.41
N CYS A 72 3.49 -4.90 1.26
CA CYS A 72 4.94 -4.72 1.37
C CYS A 72 5.67 -6.05 1.69
N GLY A 73 5.10 -6.88 2.56
CA GLY A 73 5.65 -8.21 2.88
C GLY A 73 5.65 -9.14 1.67
N TYR A 74 4.56 -9.16 0.89
CA TYR A 74 4.49 -9.95 -0.35
C TYR A 74 5.46 -9.44 -1.41
N ILE A 75 5.57 -8.11 -1.57
CA ILE A 75 6.52 -7.50 -2.50
C ILE A 75 7.95 -7.90 -2.14
N SER A 76 8.38 -7.77 -0.87
CA SER A 76 9.72 -8.21 -0.44
C SER A 76 9.95 -9.71 -0.65
N TYR A 77 8.95 -10.53 -0.33
CA TYR A 77 9.04 -11.97 -0.50
C TYR A 77 9.18 -12.38 -1.97
N TRP A 78 8.39 -11.77 -2.85
CA TRP A 78 8.45 -12.04 -4.28
C TRP A 78 9.65 -11.38 -4.96
N ALA A 79 10.21 -10.31 -4.40
CA ALA A 79 11.39 -9.66 -4.95
C ALA A 79 12.60 -10.60 -4.99
N GLY A 80 12.66 -11.59 -4.09
CA GLY A 80 13.68 -12.64 -4.12
C GLY A 80 13.63 -13.54 -5.37
N LEU A 81 12.57 -13.45 -6.19
CA LEU A 81 12.44 -14.14 -7.47
C LEU A 81 12.96 -13.31 -8.65
N LEU A 82 13.33 -12.05 -8.44
CA LEU A 82 13.79 -11.12 -9.47
C LEU A 82 15.32 -11.15 -9.62
N SER A 83 15.84 -10.43 -10.62
CA SER A 83 17.28 -10.17 -10.74
C SER A 83 17.79 -9.40 -9.51
N ALA A 84 19.09 -9.44 -9.24
CA ALA A 84 19.66 -8.73 -8.09
C ALA A 84 19.37 -7.21 -8.15
N GLU A 85 19.47 -6.61 -9.34
CA GLU A 85 19.18 -5.19 -9.56
C GLU A 85 17.71 -4.85 -9.27
N ASP A 86 16.79 -5.68 -9.77
CA ASP A 86 15.35 -5.49 -9.58
C ASP A 86 14.93 -5.75 -8.13
N TRP A 87 15.54 -6.74 -7.47
CA TRP A 87 15.36 -7.02 -6.06
C TRP A 87 15.74 -5.79 -5.22
N GLU A 88 16.90 -5.20 -5.47
CA GLU A 88 17.34 -4.00 -4.75
C GLU A 88 16.39 -2.82 -4.98
N ALA A 89 15.97 -2.60 -6.23
CA ALA A 89 15.01 -1.55 -6.57
C ALA A 89 13.69 -1.73 -5.81
N MET A 90 13.18 -2.96 -5.79
CA MET A 90 11.93 -3.27 -5.11
C MET A 90 12.04 -3.11 -3.59
N GLU A 91 13.14 -3.56 -2.98
CA GLU A 91 13.38 -3.38 -1.54
C GLU A 91 13.49 -1.90 -1.14
N ARG A 92 14.11 -1.07 -1.99
CA ARG A 92 14.09 0.39 -1.80
C ARG A 92 12.65 0.92 -1.83
N GLY A 93 11.86 0.52 -2.82
CA GLY A 93 10.44 0.89 -2.95
C GLY A 93 9.61 0.48 -1.73
N VAL A 94 9.77 -0.75 -1.24
CA VAL A 94 9.08 -1.25 -0.04
C VAL A 94 9.44 -0.43 1.21
N LYS A 95 10.72 -0.10 1.40
CA LYS A 95 11.16 0.74 2.52
C LYS A 95 10.48 2.10 2.48
N MET A 96 10.39 2.72 1.30
CA MET A 96 9.72 4.00 1.12
C MET A 96 8.21 3.90 1.40
N LEU A 97 7.53 2.87 0.89
CA LEU A 97 6.11 2.63 1.16
C LEU A 97 5.82 2.45 2.66
N ARG A 98 6.64 1.66 3.36
CA ARG A 98 6.50 1.46 4.82
C ARG A 98 6.71 2.76 5.59
N MET A 99 7.66 3.60 5.17
CA MET A 99 7.93 4.89 5.81
C MET A 99 6.76 5.86 5.60
N ASN A 100 6.21 5.94 4.38
CA ASN A 100 5.04 6.76 4.07
C ASN A 100 3.80 6.28 4.84
N ALA A 101 3.55 4.96 4.89
CA ALA A 101 2.47 4.38 5.68
C ALA A 101 2.61 4.68 7.17
N SER A 102 3.82 4.59 7.73
CA SER A 102 4.11 4.94 9.12
C SER A 102 3.84 6.43 9.41
N ASN A 103 4.24 7.32 8.50
CA ASN A 103 3.99 8.75 8.64
C ASN A 103 2.49 9.07 8.58
N MET A 104 1.76 8.47 7.64
CA MET A 104 0.31 8.63 7.56
C MET A 104 -0.41 8.06 8.78
N MET A 105 0.01 6.91 9.30
CA MET A 105 -0.52 6.36 10.56
C MET A 105 -0.35 7.35 11.73
N ARG A 106 0.82 8.02 11.84
CA ARG A 106 1.06 9.02 12.88
C ARG A 106 0.13 10.23 12.74
N ILE A 107 -0.05 10.73 11.51
CA ILE A 107 -0.96 11.86 11.23
C ILE A 107 -2.41 11.47 11.57
N CYS A 108 -2.85 10.27 11.19
CA CYS A 108 -4.20 9.79 11.51
C CYS A 108 -4.40 9.44 12.99
N ALA A 109 -3.34 9.19 13.75
CA ALA A 109 -3.39 8.89 15.18
C ALA A 109 -3.21 10.14 16.08
N ALA A 110 -2.82 11.29 15.52
CA ALA A 110 -2.79 12.54 16.24
C ALA A 110 -4.24 12.93 16.63
N PRO A 111 -4.52 13.28 17.90
CA PRO A 111 -5.81 13.82 18.27
C PRO A 111 -6.03 15.08 17.42
N GLY A 112 -7.18 15.18 16.75
CA GLY A 112 -7.61 16.43 16.14
C GLY A 112 -7.52 17.53 17.20
N ASP A 113 -6.77 18.58 16.87
CA ASP A 113 -6.52 19.70 17.76
C ASP A 113 -7.83 20.15 18.41
N ALA A 114 -7.77 20.29 19.72
CA ALA A 114 -8.78 20.92 20.51
C ALA A 114 -8.94 22.38 20.03
N THR A 115 -9.95 22.64 19.20
CA THR A 115 -10.51 24.00 19.05
C THR A 115 -12.03 23.91 19.02
N ARG A 116 -12.55 23.47 20.16
CA ARG A 116 -13.76 24.06 20.73
C ARG A 116 -13.26 25.11 21.72
N ASN A 117 -13.37 26.40 21.37
CA ASN A 117 -13.65 27.54 22.27
C ASN A 117 -13.53 28.86 21.49
N GLY A 118 -14.66 29.58 21.42
CA GLY A 118 -14.85 30.88 20.79
C GLY A 118 -16.30 31.04 20.39
#